data_AF-A0A8T6N567-F1
#
_entry.id   AF-A0A8T6N567-F1
#
_cell.length_a   1.000
_cell.length_b   1.000
_cell.length_c   1.000
_cell.angle_alpha   90.00
_cell.angle_beta   90.00
_cell.angle_gamma   90.00
#
_symmetry.space_group_name_H-M   'P 1'
#
loop_
_entity.id
_entity.type
_entity.pdbx_description
1 polymer ?
#
loop_
_entity_poly.entity_id
_entity_poly.type
_entity_poly.pdbx_seq_one_letter_code
_entity_poly.pdbx_strand_id
1 'polypeptide(L)'
;MARLSKEFLSKWEDLVDGVEKTDVPIECIKRIVIRLTDGRRRYLNITTLRRKGMDQDELEQVLNAKLDEYHGKIENVDFFVDVEAVAKLVQPDTDGLLQRFND
;
A
#
# COMPACT_ATOMS: atom_id res chain seq x y z
N MET A 1 23.42 4.10 -3.95
CA MET A 1 22.04 3.73 -3.57
C MET A 1 22.12 2.75 -2.40
N ALA A 2 21.60 3.13 -1.23
CA ALA A 2 21.62 2.28 -0.04
C ALA A 2 20.63 1.12 -0.23
N ARG A 3 21.13 -0.12 -0.15
CA ARG A 3 20.32 -1.33 -0.22
C ARG A 3 19.97 -1.71 1.22
N LEU A 4 18.70 -1.59 1.60
CA LEU A 4 18.23 -1.97 2.93
C LEU A 4 18.44 -3.48 3.15
N SER A 5 18.77 -3.88 4.38
CA SER A 5 19.05 -5.28 4.72
C SER A 5 17.75 -6.11 4.71
N LYS A 6 17.85 -7.42 4.44
CA LYS A 6 16.68 -8.33 4.46
C LYS A 6 15.99 -8.36 5.82
N GLU A 7 16.75 -8.24 6.90
CA GLU A 7 16.23 -8.18 8.26
C GLU A 7 15.40 -6.91 8.52
N PHE A 8 15.77 -5.80 7.89
CA PHE A 8 14.99 -4.56 7.96
C PHE A 8 13.63 -4.73 7.28
N LEU A 9 13.61 -5.29 6.06
CA LEU A 9 12.36 -5.53 5.32
C LEU A 9 11.42 -6.48 6.08
N SER A 10 11.94 -7.56 6.66
CA SER A 10 11.14 -8.52 7.43
C SER A 10 10.45 -7.88 8.64
N LYS A 11 11.13 -6.99 9.37
CA LYS A 11 10.55 -6.30 10.52
C LYS A 11 9.41 -5.36 10.12
N TRP A 12 9.55 -4.69 8.98
CA TRP A 12 8.49 -3.82 8.45
C TRP A 12 7.33 -4.62 7.85
N GLU A 13 7.57 -5.79 7.27
CA GLU A 13 6.51 -6.72 6.86
C GLU A 13 5.63 -7.12 8.04
N ASP A 14 6.23 -7.53 9.17
CA ASP A 14 5.50 -7.90 10.39
C ASP A 14 4.71 -6.72 10.98
N LEU A 15 5.25 -5.50 10.93
CA LEU A 15 4.57 -4.29 11.42
C LEU A 15 3.40 -3.88 10.53
N VAL A 16 3.55 -3.97 9.20
CA VAL A 16 2.50 -3.62 8.22
C VAL A 16 1.35 -4.63 8.24
N ASP A 17 1.64 -5.91 8.48
CA ASP A 17 0.61 -6.95 8.59
C ASP A 17 -0.31 -6.78 9.83
N GLY A 18 0.13 -6.00 10.83
CA GLY A 18 -0.64 -5.67 12.04
C GLY A 18 -1.56 -4.45 11.93
N VAL A 19 -1.54 -3.71 10.81
CA VAL A 19 -2.33 -2.46 10.63
C VAL A 19 -3.61 -2.75 9.84
N GLU A 20 -4.75 -2.20 10.29
CA GLU A 20 -5.98 -2.23 9.50
C GLU A 20 -5.78 -1.47 8.18
N LYS A 21 -5.94 -2.17 7.06
CA LYS A 21 -5.51 -1.74 5.71
C LYS A 21 -6.25 -0.51 5.17
N THR A 22 -7.25 -0.02 5.88
CA THR A 22 -7.99 1.23 5.61
C THR A 22 -7.13 2.49 5.76
N ASP A 23 -6.01 2.43 6.47
CA ASP A 23 -5.17 3.61 6.76
C ASP A 23 -3.88 3.67 5.93
N VAL A 24 -3.70 2.78 4.95
CA VAL A 24 -2.46 2.74 4.14
C VAL A 24 -2.55 3.75 2.98
N PRO A 25 -1.63 4.74 2.90
CA PRO A 25 -1.60 5.71 1.81
C PRO A 25 -1.46 5.03 0.43
N ILE A 26 -2.16 5.53 -0.59
CA ILE A 26 -2.16 4.92 -1.93
C ILE A 26 -0.77 4.89 -2.58
N GLU A 27 0.09 5.84 -2.23
CA GLU A 27 1.50 5.91 -2.62
C GLU A 27 2.33 4.71 -2.14
N CYS A 28 1.89 4.07 -1.06
CA CYS A 28 2.48 2.86 -0.52
C CYS A 28 1.94 1.59 -1.18
N ILE A 29 0.92 1.66 -2.04
CA ILE A 29 0.28 0.47 -2.62
C ILE A 29 0.99 0.06 -3.92
N LYS A 30 1.41 -1.22 -4.02
CA LYS A 30 1.93 -1.81 -5.26
C LYS A 30 0.81 -2.25 -6.19
N ARG A 31 -0.10 -3.06 -5.65
CA ARG A 31 -1.25 -3.60 -6.40
C ARG A 31 -2.42 -3.88 -5.47
N ILE A 32 -3.59 -3.94 -6.06
CA ILE A 32 -4.84 -4.32 -5.42
C ILE A 32 -5.43 -5.51 -6.17
N VAL A 33 -5.92 -6.49 -5.42
CA VAL A 33 -6.56 -7.68 -5.97
C VAL A 33 -7.98 -7.74 -5.44
N ILE A 34 -8.95 -7.59 -6.33
CA ILE A 34 -10.37 -7.68 -6.01
C ILE A 34 -10.83 -9.10 -6.36
N ARG A 35 -11.28 -9.85 -5.35
CA ARG A 35 -11.99 -11.12 -5.52
C ARG A 35 -13.48 -10.85 -5.63
N LEU A 36 -14.08 -11.37 -6.69
CA LEU A 36 -15.51 -11.26 -6.94
C LEU A 36 -16.24 -12.52 -6.50
N THR A 37 -17.53 -12.40 -6.19
CA THR A 37 -18.38 -13.51 -5.74
C THR A 37 -18.57 -14.62 -6.79
N ASP A 38 -18.25 -14.37 -8.06
CA ASP A 38 -18.23 -15.36 -9.14
C ASP A 38 -16.90 -16.14 -9.25
N GLY A 39 -15.98 -15.91 -8.30
CA GLY A 39 -14.65 -16.52 -8.26
C GLY A 39 -13.61 -15.83 -9.14
N ARG A 40 -13.97 -14.79 -9.90
CA ARG A 40 -13.02 -14.04 -10.73
C ARG A 40 -12.17 -13.09 -9.88
N ARG A 41 -10.99 -12.76 -10.41
CA ARG A 41 -10.04 -11.82 -9.80
C ARG A 41 -9.75 -10.66 -10.74
N ARG A 42 -9.75 -9.44 -10.21
CA ARG A 42 -9.32 -8.23 -10.90
C ARG A 42 -8.06 -7.68 -10.24
N TYR A 43 -7.09 -7.33 -11.06
CA TYR A 43 -5.80 -6.82 -10.61
C TYR A 43 -5.68 -5.36 -11.02
N LEU A 44 -5.43 -4.48 -10.06
CA LEU A 44 -5.12 -3.08 -10.29
C LEU A 44 -3.66 -2.84 -9.88
N ASN A 45 -2.78 -2.57 -10.83
CA ASN A 45 -1.36 -2.35 -10.57
C ASN A 45 -1.08 -0.84 -10.43
N ILE A 46 -1.12 -0.36 -9.19
CA ILE A 46 -0.94 1.05 -8.83
C ILE A 46 0.44 1.55 -9.25
N THR A 47 1.49 0.75 -9.07
CA THR A 47 2.85 1.13 -9.50
C THR A 47 2.95 1.41 -11.00
N THR A 48 2.23 0.64 -11.82
CA THR A 48 2.22 0.83 -13.27
C THR A 48 1.47 2.09 -13.66
N LEU A 49 0.35 2.40 -13.00
CA LEU A 49 -0.42 3.62 -13.21
C LEU A 49 0.39 4.86 -12.83
N ARG A 50 1.06 4.83 -11.68
CA ARG A 50 1.99 5.90 -11.27
C ARG A 50 3.11 6.13 -12.28
N ARG A 51 3.72 5.06 -12.81
CA ARG A 51 4.77 5.17 -13.84
C ARG A 51 4.29 5.80 -15.14
N LYS A 52 2.98 5.74 -15.42
CA LYS A 52 2.37 6.42 -16.58
C LYS A 52 2.13 7.91 -16.34
N GLY A 53 2.47 8.42 -15.16
CA GLY A 53 2.34 9.83 -14.80
C GLY A 53 1.07 10.17 -14.03
N MET A 54 0.28 9.17 -13.59
CA MET A 54 -0.87 9.44 -12.74
C MET A 54 -0.42 9.93 -11.36
N ASP A 55 -1.02 11.01 -10.91
CA ASP A 55 -0.83 11.53 -9.56
C ASP A 55 -1.68 10.78 -8.52
N GLN A 56 -1.56 11.17 -7.26
CA GLN A 56 -2.24 10.51 -6.15
C GLN A 56 -3.77 10.59 -6.28
N ASP A 57 -4.30 11.77 -6.58
CA ASP A 57 -5.74 12.01 -6.67
C ASP A 57 -6.35 11.21 -7.82
N GLU A 58 -5.66 11.15 -8.97
CA GLU A 58 -6.05 10.34 -10.11
C GLU A 58 -6.07 8.84 -9.78
N LEU A 59 -5.07 8.35 -9.04
CA LEU A 59 -5.01 6.95 -8.61
C LEU A 59 -6.17 6.61 -7.67
N GLU A 60 -6.52 7.49 -6.74
CA GLU A 60 -7.65 7.31 -5.83
C GLU A 60 -8.98 7.30 -6.59
N GLN A 61 -9.17 8.22 -7.54
CA GLN A 61 -10.36 8.23 -8.39
C GLN A 61 -10.50 6.94 -9.21
N VAL A 62 -9.41 6.47 -9.82
CA VAL A 62 -9.42 5.21 -10.60
C VAL A 62 -9.74 4.01 -9.71
N LEU A 63 -9.17 3.96 -8.50
CA LEU A 63 -9.46 2.92 -7.53
C LEU A 63 -10.94 2.94 -7.12
N ASN A 64 -11.45 4.10 -6.72
CA ASN A 64 -12.84 4.26 -6.30
C ASN A 64 -13.81 3.89 -7.43
N ALA A 65 -13.56 4.33 -8.65
CA ALA A 65 -14.37 3.96 -9.81
C ALA A 65 -14.36 2.44 -10.05
N LYS A 66 -13.23 1.76 -9.84
CA LYS A 66 -13.14 0.29 -9.99
C LYS A 66 -13.84 -0.46 -8.86
N LEU A 67 -13.78 0.05 -7.63
CA LEU A 67 -14.52 -0.54 -6.52
C LEU A 67 -16.03 -0.36 -6.70
N ASP A 68 -16.46 0.82 -7.17
CA ASP A 68 -17.86 1.11 -7.47
C ASP A 68 -18.40 0.26 -8.64
N GLU A 69 -17.61 0.07 -9.71
CA GLU A 69 -17.95 -0.81 -10.85
C GLU A 69 -18.29 -2.25 -10.39
N TYR A 70 -17.60 -2.73 -9.35
CA TYR A 70 -17.80 -4.07 -8.79
C TYR A 70 -18.63 -4.09 -7.52
N HIS A 71 -19.19 -2.94 -7.11
CA HIS A 71 -20.00 -2.84 -5.91
C HIS A 71 -21.15 -3.85 -5.91
N GLY A 72 -21.35 -4.54 -4.78
CA GLY A 72 -22.30 -5.65 -4.64
C GLY A 72 -21.86 -6.99 -5.25
N LYS A 73 -20.69 -7.05 -5.90
CA LYS A 73 -20.07 -8.30 -6.41
C LYS A 73 -18.70 -8.58 -5.78
N ILE A 74 -18.21 -7.68 -4.93
CA ILE A 74 -16.94 -7.86 -4.23
C ILE A 74 -17.13 -8.88 -3.10
N GLU A 75 -16.32 -9.93 -3.14
CA GLU A 75 -16.17 -10.88 -2.04
C GLU A 75 -15.05 -10.42 -1.09
N ASN A 76 -13.93 -9.95 -1.64
CA ASN A 76 -12.78 -9.51 -0.86
C ASN A 76 -11.86 -8.57 -1.66
N VAL A 77 -11.09 -7.74 -0.98
CA VAL A 77 -10.08 -6.86 -1.56
C VAL A 77 -8.76 -7.03 -0.80
N ASP A 78 -7.72 -7.48 -1.51
CA ASP A 78 -6.36 -7.53 -0.95
C ASP A 78 -5.52 -6.34 -1.44
N PHE A 79 -4.89 -5.66 -0.50
CA PHE A 79 -3.90 -4.64 -0.75
C PHE A 79 -2.51 -5.24 -0.60
N PHE A 80 -1.66 -5.04 -1.61
CA PHE A 80 -0.24 -5.39 -1.57
C PHE A 80 0.56 -4.11 -1.48
N VAL A 81 1.28 -3.97 -0.38
CA VAL A 81 1.98 -2.74 -0.01
C VAL A 81 3.45 -2.81 -0.43
N ASP A 82 4.03 -1.67 -0.77
CA ASP A 82 5.45 -1.47 -0.95
C ASP A 82 6.09 -1.13 0.39
N VAL A 83 6.64 -2.16 1.04
CA VAL A 83 7.37 -2.02 2.31
C VAL A 83 8.47 -0.95 2.22
N GLU A 84 9.13 -0.78 1.06
CA GLU A 84 10.14 0.27 0.90
C GLU A 84 9.52 1.68 0.87
N ALA A 85 8.33 1.83 0.28
CA ALA A 85 7.63 3.11 0.25
C ALA A 85 7.12 3.47 1.65
N VAL A 86 6.54 2.50 2.36
CA VAL A 86 6.11 2.65 3.75
C VAL A 86 7.29 3.04 4.63
N ALA A 87 8.40 2.32 4.55
CA ALA A 87 9.59 2.64 5.32
C ALA A 87 10.06 4.07 5.04
N LYS A 88 10.13 4.50 3.77
CA LYS A 88 10.53 5.88 3.44
C LYS A 88 9.58 6.95 3.98
N LEU A 89 8.28 6.65 4.03
CA LEU A 89 7.28 7.58 4.56
C LEU A 89 7.37 7.69 6.09
N VAL A 90 7.54 6.55 6.79
CA VAL A 90 7.43 6.47 8.26
C VAL A 90 8.78 6.60 8.98
N GLN A 91 9.92 6.34 8.30
CA GLN A 91 11.26 6.44 8.87
C GLN A 91 11.57 7.82 9.48
N PRO A 92 11.25 8.96 8.83
CA PRO A 92 11.54 10.29 9.39
C PRO A 92 10.85 10.53 10.73
N ASP A 93 9.60 10.09 10.85
CA ASP A 93 8.81 10.24 12.08
C ASP A 93 9.30 9.27 13.17
N THR A 94 9.70 8.07 12.78
CA THR A 94 10.28 7.06 13.68
C THR A 94 11.62 7.53 14.25
N ASP A 95 12.50 8.08 13.41
CA ASP A 95 13.80 8.62 13.83
C ASP A 95 13.61 9.83 14.77
N GLY A 96 12.60 10.66 14.51
CA GLY A 96 12.24 11.79 15.38
C GLY A 96 11.72 11.36 16.76
N LEU A 97 10.95 10.27 16.83
CA LEU A 97 10.51 9.70 18.12
C LEU A 97 11.66 9.04 18.87
N LEU A 98 12.54 8.30 18.18
CA LEU A 98 13.71 7.66 18.79
C LEU A 98 14.73 8.66 19.35
N GLN A 99 14.89 9.83 18.73
CA GLN A 99 15.69 10.91 19.32
C GLN A 99 15.11 11.41 20.64
N ARG A 100 13.79 11.56 20.74
CA ARG A 100 13.12 12.04 21.97
C ARG A 100 13.14 11.06 23.14
N PHE A 101 13.39 9.78 22.90
CA PHE A 101 13.54 8.78 23.96
C PHE A 101 14.98 8.67 24.50
N ASN A 102 15.95 9.31 23.85
CA ASN A 102 17.36 9.31 24.26
C ASN A 102 17.82 10.62 24.92
N ASP A 103 16.91 11.58 25.16
CA ASP A 103 17.07 12.78 25.98
C ASP A 103 16.33 12.61 27.32
#